data_AF-R4V3Z7-F1
#
_entry.id   AF-R4V3Z7-F1
#
_cell.length_a   1.000
_cell.length_b   1.000
_cell.length_c   1.000
_cell.angle_alpha   90.00
_cell.angle_beta   90.00
_cell.angle_gamma   90.00
#
_symmetry.space_group_name_H-M   'P 1'
#
loop_
_entity.id
_entity.type
_entity.pdbx_description
1 polymer ?
#
loop_
_entity_poly.entity_id
_entity_poly.type
_entity_poly.pdbx_seq_one_letter_code
_entity_poly.pdbx_strand_id
1 'polypeptide(L)'
;MQAALSATPGVLTVELEPSAILSTRPPEPLSRDNAELLAGPIADDLRRIIGDEIVDAGLILPAALYDLTEILRPGLPMVEALLDIYRGSLRGGPFIPQLLALGSSGGRFPESAVAPARRPGSGPLLVLPFALVAPGPQLDALRSQLEQVLLEKGRAGLPTDRALRQLLGVEPVHLSYVTFHDLSALLKVQLEHAEFSGLWQLLEGALYRPDQIERVSLETHNQFIGMGGTVWTPWLTYDVWAARHQANNRDAEAGYVQWMQIQRQYMAGLESHGIEVRVVEPKPGLDADDPEVALGIAQAHSLDSEASWFRETIARKTDAGPVSVVSLTEQSSPLLGPIAYTALLQAENGTLIELSHDYPIQESGIRDLQADWEARAQALGATYHLERPGVVTASGEPASLQPWLEFGGRA
;
A
#
# COMPACT_ATOMS: atom_id res chain seq x y z
N MET A 1 38.37 -3.78 19.41
CA MET A 1 36.91 -3.85 19.18
C MET A 1 36.71 -4.18 17.73
N GLN A 2 35.96 -5.23 17.43
CA GLN A 2 35.58 -5.55 16.05
C GLN A 2 34.62 -4.45 15.58
N ALA A 3 34.86 -3.86 14.42
CA ALA A 3 33.97 -2.83 13.87
C ALA A 3 32.58 -3.44 13.63
N ALA A 4 31.53 -2.63 13.85
CA ALA A 4 30.16 -3.07 13.63
C ALA A 4 29.95 -3.43 12.14
N LEU A 5 29.26 -4.54 11.90
CA LEU A 5 28.85 -4.93 10.56
C LEU A 5 27.71 -4.05 10.08
N SER A 6 27.83 -3.60 8.83
CA SER A 6 26.81 -2.88 8.09
C SER A 6 26.39 -3.67 6.85
N ALA A 7 25.31 -3.26 6.20
CA ALA A 7 24.81 -3.84 4.96
C ALA A 7 24.60 -2.76 3.90
N THR A 8 25.02 -3.05 2.67
CA THR A 8 24.70 -2.26 1.48
C THR A 8 23.76 -3.07 0.60
N PRO A 9 22.51 -2.65 0.43
CA PRO A 9 21.54 -3.36 -0.37
C PRO A 9 21.74 -3.14 -1.87
N GLY A 10 21.42 -4.16 -2.64
CA GLY A 10 21.23 -4.07 -4.08
C GLY A 10 20.13 -5.04 -4.51
N VAL A 11 19.69 -4.94 -5.76
CA VAL A 11 18.73 -5.89 -6.31
C VAL A 11 19.16 -6.34 -7.69
N LEU A 12 18.82 -7.58 -8.05
CA LEU A 12 18.76 -8.01 -9.44
C LEU A 12 17.34 -7.79 -9.94
N THR A 13 17.17 -6.86 -10.87
CA THR A 13 15.89 -6.65 -11.55
C THR A 13 15.60 -7.78 -12.53
N VAL A 14 14.35 -8.20 -12.55
CA VAL A 14 13.82 -9.24 -13.42
C VAL A 14 12.61 -8.67 -14.15
N GLU A 15 12.88 -8.10 -15.32
CA GLU A 15 11.83 -7.55 -16.18
C GLU A 15 11.25 -8.67 -17.03
N LEU A 16 9.94 -8.81 -16.99
CA LEU A 16 9.16 -9.83 -17.66
C LEU A 16 8.27 -9.18 -18.73
N GLU A 17 7.92 -9.94 -19.77
CA GLU A 17 6.94 -9.49 -20.78
C GLU A 17 5.59 -9.19 -20.10
N PRO A 18 4.95 -8.02 -20.31
CA PRO A 18 3.69 -7.67 -19.67
C PRO A 18 2.58 -8.73 -19.82
N SER A 19 2.56 -9.43 -20.95
CA SER A 19 1.61 -10.51 -21.25
C SER A 19 1.72 -11.73 -20.32
N ALA A 20 2.88 -11.95 -19.68
CA ALA A 20 3.15 -13.11 -18.83
C ALA A 20 2.61 -12.97 -17.39
N ILE A 21 2.00 -11.83 -17.04
CA ILE A 21 1.95 -11.33 -15.64
C ILE A 21 0.52 -11.01 -15.20
N LEU A 22 -0.39 -10.85 -16.16
CA LEU A 22 -1.74 -10.31 -15.94
C LEU A 22 -2.72 -11.22 -15.17
N SER A 23 -2.27 -12.35 -14.61
CA SER A 23 -3.18 -13.26 -13.89
C SER A 23 -2.53 -14.22 -12.88
N THR A 24 -1.22 -14.18 -12.69
CA THR A 24 -0.49 -15.18 -11.87
C THR A 24 0.22 -14.51 -10.70
N ARG A 25 0.40 -15.27 -9.62
CA ARG A 25 1.27 -14.86 -8.51
C ARG A 25 2.72 -15.03 -8.95
N PRO A 26 3.67 -14.24 -8.38
CA PRO A 26 5.10 -14.53 -8.53
C PRO A 26 5.41 -16.01 -8.22
N PRO A 27 6.48 -16.60 -8.79
CA PRO A 27 6.86 -17.99 -8.56
C PRO A 27 7.05 -18.33 -7.07
N GLU A 28 6.95 -19.62 -6.73
CA GLU A 28 7.32 -20.07 -5.39
C GLU A 28 8.80 -19.79 -5.09
N PRO A 29 9.16 -19.49 -3.84
CA PRO A 29 10.56 -19.39 -3.43
C PRO A 29 11.33 -20.67 -3.69
N LEU A 30 12.61 -20.54 -4.03
CA LEU A 30 13.47 -21.71 -4.22
C LEU A 30 13.65 -22.50 -2.92
N SER A 31 13.89 -23.81 -3.06
CA SER A 31 14.38 -24.63 -1.95
C SER A 31 15.78 -24.20 -1.54
N ARG A 32 16.24 -24.63 -0.37
CA ARG A 32 17.63 -24.39 0.07
C ARG A 32 18.67 -24.83 -0.97
N ASP A 33 18.56 -26.03 -1.51
CA ASP A 33 19.53 -26.56 -2.48
C ASP A 33 19.54 -25.73 -3.78
N ASN A 34 18.35 -25.32 -4.26
CA ASN A 34 18.23 -24.48 -5.45
C ASN A 34 18.69 -23.04 -5.19
N ALA A 35 18.55 -22.53 -3.96
CA ALA A 35 19.06 -21.21 -3.58
C ALA A 35 20.58 -21.15 -3.71
N GLU A 36 21.29 -22.19 -3.26
CA GLU A 36 22.75 -22.29 -3.38
C GLU A 36 23.20 -22.32 -4.86
N LEU A 37 22.44 -23.01 -5.73
CA LEU A 37 22.71 -23.03 -7.18
C LEU A 37 22.53 -21.66 -7.85
N LEU A 38 21.59 -20.84 -7.39
CA LEU A 38 21.35 -19.49 -7.92
C LEU A 38 22.39 -18.48 -7.42
N ALA A 39 22.83 -18.61 -6.17
CA ALA A 39 23.72 -17.63 -5.54
C ALA A 39 25.11 -17.57 -6.17
N GLY A 40 25.65 -18.71 -6.65
CA GLY A 40 26.96 -18.76 -7.29
C GLY A 40 27.09 -17.85 -8.53
N PRO A 41 26.24 -18.03 -9.56
CA PRO A 41 26.20 -17.14 -10.72
C PRO A 41 26.04 -15.65 -10.39
N ILE A 42 25.22 -15.32 -9.38
CA ILE A 42 25.04 -13.94 -8.92
C ILE A 42 26.33 -13.38 -8.33
N ALA A 43 27.00 -14.14 -7.47
CA ALA A 43 28.28 -13.73 -6.88
C ALA A 43 29.36 -13.54 -7.97
N ASP A 44 29.41 -14.43 -8.96
CA ASP A 44 30.34 -14.32 -10.08
C ASP A 44 30.06 -13.09 -10.96
N ASP A 45 28.80 -12.77 -11.21
CA ASP A 45 28.42 -11.55 -11.90
C ASP A 45 28.84 -10.30 -11.15
N LEU A 46 28.53 -10.23 -9.85
CA LEU A 46 28.89 -9.07 -9.02
C LEU A 46 30.41 -8.87 -8.99
N ARG A 47 31.19 -9.94 -8.84
CA ARG A 47 32.66 -9.89 -8.94
C ARG A 47 33.15 -9.43 -10.31
N ARG A 48 32.55 -9.93 -11.39
CA ARG A 48 32.90 -9.52 -12.76
C ARG A 48 32.60 -8.04 -13.02
N ILE A 49 31.51 -7.53 -12.47
CA ILE A 49 31.04 -6.16 -12.72
C ILE A 49 31.79 -5.16 -11.84
N ILE A 50 31.88 -5.45 -10.54
CA ILE A 50 32.42 -4.52 -9.54
C ILE A 50 33.93 -4.62 -9.43
N GLY A 51 34.48 -5.84 -9.39
CA GLY A 51 35.90 -6.10 -9.20
C GLY A 51 36.15 -7.14 -8.11
N ASP A 52 37.41 -7.55 -7.95
CA ASP A 52 37.80 -8.63 -7.03
C ASP A 52 37.58 -8.26 -5.55
N GLU A 53 37.61 -6.97 -5.20
CA GLU A 53 37.43 -6.49 -3.81
C GLU A 53 36.05 -6.79 -3.21
N ILE A 54 35.05 -7.15 -4.03
CA ILE A 54 33.74 -7.57 -3.53
C ILE A 54 33.81 -8.89 -2.75
N VAL A 55 34.82 -9.73 -2.98
CA VAL A 55 34.97 -11.03 -2.28
C VAL A 55 35.36 -10.86 -0.82
N ASP A 56 35.83 -9.67 -0.44
CA ASP A 56 36.13 -9.32 0.95
C ASP A 56 34.85 -8.90 1.71
N ALA A 57 33.71 -8.79 1.02
CA ALA A 57 32.39 -8.62 1.61
C ALA A 57 31.61 -9.95 1.60
N GLY A 58 30.81 -10.18 2.63
CA GLY A 58 29.78 -11.22 2.59
C GLY A 58 28.67 -10.86 1.62
N LEU A 59 28.02 -11.85 1.04
CA LEU A 59 26.85 -11.68 0.19
C LEU A 59 25.71 -12.53 0.75
N ILE A 60 24.57 -11.90 1.06
CA ILE A 60 23.35 -12.59 1.44
C ILE A 60 22.22 -12.27 0.47
N LEU A 61 21.45 -13.28 0.06
CA LEU A 61 20.29 -13.10 -0.80
C LEU A 61 19.20 -14.15 -0.49
N PRO A 62 17.92 -13.75 -0.37
CA PRO A 62 16.82 -14.69 -0.40
C PRO A 62 16.52 -15.09 -1.84
N ALA A 63 16.41 -16.40 -2.08
CA ALA A 63 16.21 -16.99 -3.39
C ALA A 63 14.72 -17.00 -3.77
N ALA A 64 14.16 -15.80 -3.93
CA ALA A 64 12.80 -15.57 -4.37
C ALA A 64 12.68 -14.26 -5.17
N LEU A 65 11.53 -14.08 -5.83
CA LEU A 65 11.17 -12.86 -6.52
C LEU A 65 10.15 -12.07 -5.69
N TYR A 66 10.35 -10.77 -5.63
CA TYR A 66 9.57 -9.82 -4.85
C TYR A 66 9.04 -8.72 -5.77
N ASP A 67 7.89 -8.18 -5.41
CA ASP A 67 7.43 -6.91 -5.97
C ASP A 67 8.27 -5.74 -5.41
N LEU A 68 8.41 -4.66 -6.17
CA LEU A 68 9.15 -3.46 -5.73
C LEU A 68 8.60 -2.89 -4.41
N THR A 69 7.29 -2.99 -4.23
CA THR A 69 6.59 -2.53 -3.02
C THR A 69 7.03 -3.28 -1.76
N GLU A 70 7.56 -4.49 -1.89
CA GLU A 70 8.09 -5.27 -0.77
C GLU A 70 9.49 -4.83 -0.35
N ILE A 71 10.26 -4.23 -1.28
CA ILE A 71 11.65 -3.81 -1.06
C ILE A 71 11.75 -2.34 -0.67
N LEU A 72 11.00 -1.47 -1.36
CA LEU A 72 10.99 -0.03 -1.13
C LEU A 72 10.02 0.32 0.00
N ARG A 73 10.38 -0.06 1.24
CA ARG A 73 9.58 0.20 2.45
C ARG A 73 10.35 1.08 3.44
N PRO A 74 9.69 2.00 4.17
CA PRO A 74 10.33 2.82 5.21
C PRO A 74 11.12 1.95 6.21
N GLY A 75 12.32 2.38 6.57
CA GLY A 75 13.21 1.64 7.47
C GLY A 75 13.96 0.45 6.83
N LEU A 76 13.71 0.14 5.55
CA LEU A 76 14.38 -0.95 4.82
C LEU A 76 14.36 -2.31 5.55
N PRO A 77 13.20 -2.80 6.01
CA PRO A 77 13.09 -4.00 6.86
C PRO A 77 13.71 -5.25 6.23
N MET A 78 13.69 -5.38 4.90
CA MET A 78 14.38 -6.47 4.20
C MET A 78 15.88 -6.46 4.45
N VAL A 79 16.51 -5.27 4.43
CA VAL A 79 17.96 -5.11 4.61
C VAL A 79 18.35 -5.42 6.05
N GLU A 80 17.56 -4.95 7.02
CA GLU A 80 17.76 -5.24 8.44
C GLU A 80 17.66 -6.75 8.71
N ALA A 81 16.60 -7.41 8.21
CA ALA A 81 16.43 -8.85 8.37
C ALA A 81 17.58 -9.65 7.75
N LEU A 82 18.02 -9.30 6.53
CA LEU A 82 19.16 -9.95 5.89
C LEU A 82 20.46 -9.76 6.69
N LEU A 83 20.70 -8.56 7.22
CA LEU A 83 21.89 -8.28 8.04
C LEU A 83 21.86 -9.08 9.35
N ASP A 84 20.70 -9.21 10.00
CA ASP A 84 20.56 -9.97 11.24
C ASP A 84 20.71 -11.48 11.02
N ILE A 85 20.15 -12.02 9.92
CA ILE A 85 20.38 -13.41 9.51
C ILE A 85 21.87 -13.65 9.23
N TYR A 86 22.55 -12.73 8.53
CA TYR A 86 23.99 -12.84 8.28
C TYR A 86 24.80 -12.82 9.58
N ARG A 87 24.51 -11.89 10.51
CA ARG A 87 25.17 -11.84 11.83
C ARG A 87 24.98 -13.16 12.60
N GLY A 88 23.79 -13.75 12.52
CA GLY A 88 23.48 -15.05 13.11
C GLY A 88 24.35 -16.19 12.56
N SER A 89 24.70 -16.17 11.26
CA SER A 89 25.52 -17.21 10.65
C SER A 89 26.95 -17.26 11.20
N LEU A 90 27.46 -16.13 11.69
CA LEU A 90 28.79 -16.01 12.28
C LEU A 90 28.90 -16.66 13.66
N ARG A 91 27.78 -16.98 14.32
CA ARG A 91 27.72 -17.62 15.66
C ARG A 91 28.57 -16.91 16.72
N GLY A 92 28.66 -15.57 16.65
CA GLY A 92 29.48 -14.75 17.55
C GLY A 92 30.99 -14.79 17.27
N GLY A 93 31.42 -15.44 16.19
CA GLY A 93 32.80 -15.46 15.72
C GLY A 93 33.22 -14.17 14.98
N PRO A 94 34.50 -14.08 14.58
CA PRO A 94 34.98 -12.96 13.78
C PRO A 94 34.27 -12.91 12.42
N PHE A 95 34.24 -11.73 11.82
CA PHE A 95 33.71 -11.55 10.47
C PHE A 95 34.59 -12.32 9.49
N ILE A 96 33.96 -13.21 8.75
CA ILE A 96 34.52 -13.93 7.62
C ILE A 96 33.51 -13.75 6.48
N PRO A 97 33.91 -13.25 5.30
CA PRO A 97 33.04 -13.16 4.15
C PRO A 97 32.43 -14.53 3.81
N GLN A 98 31.11 -14.57 3.65
CA GLN A 98 30.34 -15.77 3.32
C GLN A 98 29.34 -15.46 2.22
N LEU A 99 29.13 -16.42 1.33
CA LEU A 99 27.97 -16.43 0.42
C LEU A 99 26.83 -17.18 1.11
N LEU A 100 25.76 -16.48 1.45
CA LEU A 100 24.60 -17.01 2.14
C LEU A 100 23.34 -16.88 1.28
N ALA A 101 22.88 -18.02 0.75
CA ALA A 101 21.62 -18.10 0.02
C ALA A 101 20.50 -18.56 0.95
N LEU A 102 19.43 -17.78 1.08
CA LEU A 102 18.26 -18.16 1.87
C LEU A 102 17.24 -18.81 0.95
N GLY A 103 17.09 -20.14 1.06
CA GLY A 103 16.00 -20.87 0.44
C GLY A 103 14.89 -21.20 1.44
N SER A 104 13.74 -21.58 0.92
CA SER A 104 12.59 -22.01 1.71
C SER A 104 12.65 -23.51 2.05
N SER A 105 11.99 -23.88 3.15
CA SER A 105 11.64 -25.26 3.47
C SER A 105 10.12 -25.41 3.45
N GLY A 106 9.61 -26.07 2.41
CA GLY A 106 8.16 -26.16 2.17
C GLY A 106 7.49 -24.79 2.01
N GLY A 107 8.14 -23.86 1.30
CA GLY A 107 7.64 -22.50 1.05
C GLY A 107 7.83 -21.52 2.22
N ARG A 108 8.39 -21.95 3.35
CA ARG A 108 8.65 -21.09 4.51
C ARG A 108 10.12 -20.67 4.59
N PHE A 109 10.35 -19.38 4.79
CA PHE A 109 11.66 -18.81 5.07
C PHE A 109 12.04 -18.93 6.56
N PRO A 110 13.33 -18.78 6.90
CA PRO A 110 13.78 -18.72 8.29
C PRO A 110 13.12 -17.62 9.12
N GLU A 111 12.78 -16.50 8.47
CA GLU A 111 12.11 -15.36 9.07
C GLU A 111 10.97 -14.90 8.16
N SER A 112 9.85 -14.48 8.75
CA SER A 112 8.70 -13.98 7.99
C SER A 112 8.99 -12.66 7.26
N ALA A 113 9.90 -11.84 7.78
CA ALA A 113 10.28 -10.55 7.19
C ALA A 113 10.93 -10.69 5.80
N VAL A 114 11.59 -11.82 5.52
CA VAL A 114 12.19 -12.11 4.21
C VAL A 114 11.32 -13.00 3.33
N ALA A 115 10.15 -13.46 3.81
CA ALA A 115 9.25 -14.27 3.00
C ALA A 115 8.52 -13.38 1.98
N PRO A 116 8.51 -13.72 0.68
CA PRO A 116 7.81 -12.93 -0.32
C PRO A 116 6.29 -13.05 -0.16
N ALA A 117 5.58 -11.93 -0.33
CA ALA A 117 4.13 -11.86 -0.20
C ALA A 117 3.40 -12.55 -1.36
N ARG A 118 4.00 -12.55 -2.57
CA ARG A 118 3.47 -13.19 -3.79
C ARG A 118 2.01 -12.83 -4.07
N ARG A 119 1.70 -11.53 -3.94
CA ARG A 119 0.36 -11.01 -4.20
C ARG A 119 0.04 -11.16 -5.69
N PRO A 120 -1.19 -11.57 -6.07
CA PRO A 120 -1.63 -11.44 -7.46
C PRO A 120 -1.54 -9.98 -7.92
N GLY A 121 -1.24 -9.76 -9.20
CA GLY A 121 -1.19 -8.42 -9.77
C GLY A 121 0.13 -7.66 -9.57
N SER A 122 1.21 -8.34 -9.15
CA SER A 122 2.56 -7.75 -9.19
C SER A 122 2.90 -7.28 -10.60
N GLY A 123 3.63 -6.18 -10.70
CA GLY A 123 3.99 -5.56 -11.98
C GLY A 123 5.00 -6.38 -12.81
N PRO A 124 5.34 -5.91 -14.03
CA PRO A 124 6.28 -6.60 -14.89
C PRO A 124 7.73 -6.62 -14.42
N LEU A 125 8.02 -5.81 -13.42
CA LEU A 125 9.34 -5.70 -12.85
C LEU A 125 9.35 -6.33 -11.45
N LEU A 126 9.86 -7.55 -11.38
CA LEU A 126 10.16 -8.21 -10.12
C LEU A 126 11.63 -8.00 -9.76
N VAL A 127 11.98 -8.26 -8.52
CA VAL A 127 13.35 -8.12 -8.03
C VAL A 127 13.76 -9.29 -7.16
N LEU A 128 15.05 -9.64 -7.22
CA LEU A 128 15.70 -10.50 -6.26
C LEU A 128 16.66 -9.63 -5.43
N PRO A 129 16.34 -9.34 -4.16
CA PRO A 129 17.18 -8.49 -3.32
C PRO A 129 18.44 -9.23 -2.87
N PHE A 130 19.49 -8.48 -2.60
CA PHE A 130 20.68 -8.98 -1.94
C PHE A 130 21.29 -7.89 -1.05
N ALA A 131 22.14 -8.28 -0.11
CA ALA A 131 22.91 -7.35 0.68
C ALA A 131 24.38 -7.77 0.73
N LEU A 132 25.27 -6.80 0.56
CA LEU A 132 26.69 -6.97 0.84
C LEU A 132 26.96 -6.58 2.29
N VAL A 133 27.63 -7.44 3.03
CA VAL A 133 27.87 -7.30 4.47
C VAL A 133 29.35 -7.24 4.76
N ALA A 134 29.79 -6.17 5.40
CA ALA A 134 31.18 -5.99 5.83
C ALA A 134 31.26 -5.01 7.01
N PRO A 135 32.42 -4.89 7.68
CA PRO A 135 32.68 -3.77 8.58
C PRO A 135 32.48 -2.42 7.89
N GLY A 136 31.84 -1.47 8.57
CA GLY A 136 31.44 -0.16 7.98
C GLY A 136 32.49 0.52 7.08
N PRO A 137 33.73 0.78 7.55
CA PRO A 137 34.74 1.46 6.75
C PRO A 137 35.12 0.74 5.45
N GLN A 138 35.02 -0.59 5.41
CA GLN A 138 35.26 -1.38 4.20
C GLN A 138 34.07 -1.29 3.24
N LEU A 139 32.86 -1.25 3.79
CA LEU A 139 31.63 -1.22 3.03
C LEU A 139 31.36 0.14 2.37
N ASP A 140 31.82 1.24 2.97
CA ASP A 140 31.62 2.60 2.44
C ASP A 140 32.25 2.77 1.03
N ALA A 141 33.47 2.28 0.84
CA ALA A 141 34.14 2.32 -0.46
C ALA A 141 33.37 1.50 -1.52
N LEU A 142 32.93 0.31 -1.13
CA LEU A 142 32.16 -0.59 -2.00
C LEU A 142 30.80 0.01 -2.37
N ARG A 143 30.14 0.73 -1.45
CA ARG A 143 28.89 1.45 -1.73
C ARG A 143 29.07 2.49 -2.82
N SER A 144 30.10 3.33 -2.74
CA SER A 144 30.36 4.33 -3.81
C SER A 144 30.64 3.68 -5.15
N GLN A 145 31.36 2.55 -5.15
CA GLN A 145 31.66 1.79 -6.36
C GLN A 145 30.41 1.14 -6.97
N LEU A 146 29.51 0.58 -6.15
CA LEU A 146 28.24 0.02 -6.61
C LEU A 146 27.40 1.07 -7.34
N GLU A 147 27.21 2.25 -6.73
CA GLU A 147 26.41 3.34 -7.32
C GLU A 147 27.00 3.81 -8.66
N GLN A 148 28.32 3.87 -8.78
CA GLN A 148 28.97 4.30 -10.03
C GLN A 148 28.91 3.23 -11.13
N VAL A 149 29.08 1.96 -10.77
CA VAL A 149 29.32 0.89 -11.75
C VAL A 149 28.03 0.21 -12.20
N LEU A 150 27.08 -0.04 -11.29
CA LEU A 150 25.87 -0.79 -11.61
C LEU A 150 24.97 -0.05 -12.60
N LEU A 151 24.92 1.28 -12.52
CA LEU A 151 24.15 2.12 -13.45
C LEU A 151 24.52 1.88 -14.93
N GLU A 152 25.80 1.67 -15.23
CA GLU A 152 26.28 1.50 -16.61
C GLU A 152 26.52 0.04 -17.00
N LYS A 153 26.97 -0.80 -16.06
CA LYS A 153 27.50 -2.15 -16.32
C LYS A 153 26.77 -3.25 -15.56
N GLY A 154 25.62 -2.94 -14.96
CA GLY A 154 24.84 -3.86 -14.12
C GLY A 154 24.25 -5.08 -14.82
N ARG A 155 24.42 -5.26 -16.13
CA ARG A 155 23.79 -6.38 -16.84
C ARG A 155 24.24 -7.75 -16.31
N ALA A 156 23.26 -8.60 -16.00
CA ALA A 156 23.51 -9.97 -15.57
C ALA A 156 24.08 -10.84 -16.69
N GLY A 157 24.91 -11.81 -16.30
CA GLY A 157 25.52 -12.77 -17.20
C GLY A 157 24.57 -13.90 -17.60
N LEU A 158 24.94 -14.62 -18.67
CA LEU A 158 24.20 -15.80 -19.15
C LEU A 158 24.01 -16.90 -18.08
N PRO A 159 24.97 -17.19 -17.17
CA PRO A 159 24.76 -18.17 -16.12
C PRO A 159 23.61 -17.80 -15.17
N THR A 160 23.51 -16.53 -14.76
CA THR A 160 22.42 -16.02 -13.90
C THR A 160 21.08 -16.08 -14.61
N ASP A 161 21.02 -15.64 -15.87
CA ASP A 161 19.80 -15.74 -16.69
C ASP A 161 19.30 -17.18 -16.79
N ARG A 162 20.20 -18.13 -17.12
CA ARG A 162 19.84 -19.56 -17.20
C ARG A 162 19.37 -20.12 -15.86
N ALA A 163 20.03 -19.74 -14.76
CA ALA A 163 19.63 -20.19 -13.43
C ALA A 163 18.22 -19.69 -13.07
N LEU A 164 17.90 -18.42 -13.34
CA LEU A 164 16.55 -17.88 -13.12
C LEU A 164 15.49 -18.62 -13.96
N ARG A 165 15.74 -18.81 -15.26
CA ARG A 165 14.80 -19.53 -16.15
C ARG A 165 14.55 -20.96 -15.68
N GLN A 166 15.61 -21.69 -15.33
CA GLN A 166 15.51 -23.10 -14.95
C GLN A 166 14.91 -23.30 -13.55
N LEU A 167 15.29 -22.46 -12.58
CA LEU A 167 14.92 -22.67 -11.18
C LEU A 167 13.60 -21.99 -10.81
N LEU A 168 13.36 -20.77 -11.31
CA LEU A 168 12.16 -19.99 -11.00
C LEU A 168 11.09 -20.06 -12.10
N GLY A 169 11.40 -20.64 -13.28
CA GLY A 169 10.43 -20.81 -14.37
C GLY A 169 9.95 -19.50 -14.98
N VAL A 170 10.75 -18.44 -14.88
CA VAL A 170 10.46 -17.13 -15.47
C VAL A 170 11.22 -16.95 -16.77
N GLU A 171 10.73 -16.08 -17.66
CA GLU A 171 11.40 -15.75 -18.93
C GLU A 171 11.74 -14.25 -18.95
N PRO A 172 12.89 -13.84 -18.39
CA PRO A 172 13.26 -12.43 -18.34
C PRO A 172 13.53 -11.85 -19.72
N VAL A 173 13.06 -10.63 -19.95
CA VAL A 173 13.42 -9.79 -21.11
C VAL A 173 14.70 -9.02 -20.79
N HIS A 174 14.80 -8.51 -19.57
CA HIS A 174 15.96 -7.77 -19.08
C HIS A 174 16.35 -8.20 -17.66
N LEU A 175 17.65 -8.26 -17.41
CA LEU A 175 18.25 -8.59 -16.13
C LEU A 175 19.40 -7.63 -15.82
N SER A 176 19.26 -6.84 -14.75
CA SER A 176 20.30 -5.92 -14.31
C SER A 176 20.41 -5.84 -12.79
N TYR A 177 21.63 -5.85 -12.29
CA TYR A 177 21.94 -5.44 -10.93
C TYR A 177 21.82 -3.91 -10.84
N VAL A 178 21.11 -3.43 -9.84
CA VAL A 178 20.94 -1.99 -9.58
C VAL A 178 21.03 -1.73 -8.08
N THR A 179 21.39 -0.50 -7.73
CA THR A 179 21.39 -0.08 -6.33
C THR A 179 19.97 0.24 -5.85
N PHE A 180 19.83 0.41 -4.54
CA PHE A 180 18.57 0.89 -3.96
C PHE A 180 18.19 2.29 -4.45
N HIS A 181 19.17 3.18 -4.68
CA HIS A 181 18.93 4.53 -5.20
C HIS A 181 18.44 4.48 -6.66
N ASP A 182 19.05 3.65 -7.49
CA ASP A 182 18.61 3.46 -8.88
C ASP A 182 17.20 2.86 -8.94
N LEU A 183 16.90 1.90 -8.06
CA LEU A 183 15.56 1.32 -7.96
C LEU A 183 14.51 2.37 -7.57
N SER A 184 14.85 3.23 -6.61
CA SER A 184 14.04 4.37 -6.19
C SER A 184 13.80 5.36 -7.35
N ALA A 185 14.86 5.68 -8.12
CA ALA A 185 14.76 6.56 -9.28
C ALA A 185 13.88 5.96 -10.38
N LEU A 186 13.96 4.65 -10.60
CA LEU A 186 13.11 3.94 -11.54
C LEU A 186 11.64 4.01 -11.14
N LEU A 187 11.33 3.73 -9.87
CA LEU A 187 9.96 3.84 -9.35
C LEU A 187 9.43 5.27 -9.48
N LYS A 188 10.25 6.28 -9.14
CA LYS A 188 9.89 7.69 -9.29
C LYS A 188 9.43 8.00 -10.71
N VAL A 189 10.23 7.65 -11.72
CA VAL A 189 9.91 7.90 -13.13
C VAL A 189 8.63 7.16 -13.55
N GLN A 190 8.41 5.94 -13.06
CA GLN A 190 7.19 5.18 -13.33
C GLN A 190 5.95 5.87 -12.73
N LEU A 191 6.03 6.33 -11.48
CA LEU A 191 4.93 7.04 -10.82
C LEU A 191 4.66 8.41 -11.46
N GLU A 192 5.69 9.16 -11.84
CA GLU A 192 5.53 10.44 -12.54
C GLU A 192 4.83 10.27 -13.89
N HIS A 193 5.20 9.26 -14.68
CA HIS A 193 4.50 8.95 -15.95
C HIS A 193 3.05 8.51 -15.75
N ALA A 194 2.73 7.94 -14.59
CA ALA A 194 1.38 7.51 -14.24
C ALA A 194 0.56 8.61 -13.53
N GLU A 195 1.07 9.85 -13.43
CA GLU A 195 0.43 10.98 -12.74
C GLU A 195 0.30 10.78 -11.21
N PHE A 196 1.18 9.95 -10.63
CA PHE A 196 1.29 9.66 -9.20
C PHE A 196 2.51 10.34 -8.53
N SER A 197 2.94 11.50 -9.02
CA SER A 197 4.09 12.23 -8.45
C SER A 197 3.92 12.55 -6.95
N GLY A 198 2.68 12.84 -6.51
CA GLY A 198 2.36 13.04 -5.11
C GLY A 198 2.56 11.78 -4.25
N LEU A 199 2.29 10.59 -4.81
CA LEU A 199 2.55 9.33 -4.13
C LEU A 199 4.07 9.13 -3.93
N TRP A 200 4.87 9.42 -4.95
CA TRP A 200 6.33 9.40 -4.82
C TRP A 200 6.81 10.37 -3.75
N GLN A 201 6.28 11.59 -3.66
CA GLN A 201 6.70 12.55 -2.64
C GLN A 201 6.51 11.99 -1.22
N LEU A 202 5.36 11.37 -0.94
CA LEU A 202 5.09 10.74 0.36
C LEU A 202 6.02 9.55 0.63
N LEU A 203 6.27 8.71 -0.38
CA LEU A 203 7.18 7.57 -0.28
C LEU A 203 8.63 8.03 -0.05
N GLU A 204 9.10 9.00 -0.81
CA GLU A 204 10.45 9.58 -0.70
C GLU A 204 10.67 10.18 0.69
N GLY A 205 9.71 10.94 1.20
CA GLY A 205 9.77 11.48 2.56
C GLY A 205 9.88 10.37 3.61
N ALA A 206 9.05 9.34 3.51
CA ALA A 206 9.10 8.21 4.45
C ALA A 206 10.40 7.38 4.35
N LEU A 207 11.00 7.27 3.16
CA LEU A 207 12.23 6.51 2.92
C LEU A 207 13.49 7.26 3.37
N TYR A 208 13.57 8.57 3.09
CA TYR A 208 14.81 9.33 3.21
C TYR A 208 14.76 10.45 4.25
N ARG A 209 13.58 10.92 4.62
CA ARG A 209 13.36 12.05 5.54
C ARG A 209 12.27 11.73 6.57
N PRO A 210 12.36 10.62 7.32
CA PRO A 210 11.27 10.15 8.19
C PRO A 210 10.88 11.16 9.28
N ASP A 211 11.79 12.05 9.68
CA ASP A 211 11.57 13.08 10.69
C ASP A 211 10.96 14.38 10.13
N GLN A 212 10.63 14.44 8.83
CA GLN A 212 10.02 15.60 8.18
C GLN A 212 8.55 15.36 7.87
N ILE A 213 7.75 16.42 7.99
CA ILE A 213 6.34 16.41 7.60
C ILE A 213 6.24 16.67 6.10
N GLU A 214 5.72 15.70 5.36
CA GLU A 214 5.39 15.84 3.94
C GLU A 214 3.91 16.18 3.79
N ARG A 215 3.58 17.08 2.86
CA ARG A 215 2.19 17.43 2.54
C ARG A 215 1.97 17.37 1.05
N VAL A 216 0.91 16.68 0.66
CA VAL A 216 0.50 16.53 -0.73
C VAL A 216 -0.97 16.92 -0.84
N SER A 217 -1.24 17.89 -1.71
CA SER A 217 -2.58 18.31 -2.12
C SER A 217 -2.69 18.09 -3.62
N LEU A 218 -3.66 17.29 -4.05
CA LEU A 218 -3.88 16.97 -5.46
C LEU A 218 -4.89 17.94 -6.09
N GLU A 219 -4.93 17.98 -7.42
CA GLU A 219 -5.91 18.78 -8.17
C GLU A 219 -7.35 18.34 -7.91
N THR A 220 -7.55 17.05 -7.63
CA THR A 220 -8.84 16.48 -7.21
C THR A 220 -9.20 16.83 -5.76
N HIS A 221 -8.41 17.65 -5.06
CA HIS A 221 -8.60 18.06 -3.67
C HIS A 221 -8.41 16.95 -2.62
N ASN A 222 -7.80 15.82 -3.00
CA ASN A 222 -7.28 14.86 -2.02
C ASN A 222 -6.10 15.49 -1.26
N GLN A 223 -6.01 15.19 0.03
CA GLN A 223 -4.99 15.71 0.92
C GLN A 223 -4.32 14.57 1.67
N PHE A 224 -3.00 14.64 1.80
CA PHE A 224 -2.20 13.66 2.52
C PHE A 224 -1.14 14.39 3.33
N ILE A 225 -0.97 13.97 4.58
CA ILE A 225 0.05 14.47 5.50
C ILE A 225 0.87 13.26 5.93
N GLY A 226 2.17 13.22 5.63
CA GLY A 226 3.04 12.07 5.92
C GLY A 226 4.13 12.41 6.93
N MET A 227 4.43 11.49 7.84
CA MET A 227 5.58 11.56 8.75
C MET A 227 5.91 10.16 9.30
N GLY A 228 7.20 9.80 9.38
CA GLY A 228 7.65 8.58 10.09
C GLY A 228 7.10 7.25 9.56
N GLY A 229 6.68 7.17 8.30
CA GLY A 229 6.07 5.96 7.73
C GLY A 229 4.56 5.83 7.95
N THR A 230 3.91 6.87 8.48
CA THR A 230 2.45 6.98 8.56
C THR A 230 1.97 8.17 7.71
N VAL A 231 0.84 8.00 7.03
CA VAL A 231 0.15 9.05 6.27
C VAL A 231 -1.26 9.22 6.81
N TRP A 232 -1.64 10.45 7.11
CA TRP A 232 -2.98 10.85 7.49
C TRP A 232 -3.70 11.47 6.30
N THR A 233 -4.95 11.09 6.09
CA THR A 233 -5.76 11.61 4.98
C THR A 233 -7.22 11.79 5.38
N PRO A 234 -7.84 12.97 5.14
CA PRO A 234 -9.24 13.17 5.44
C PRO A 234 -10.15 12.35 4.52
N TRP A 235 -11.17 11.72 5.11
CA TRP A 235 -12.24 11.13 4.33
C TRP A 235 -13.37 12.14 4.13
N LEU A 236 -13.46 12.72 2.94
CA LEU A 236 -14.60 13.55 2.58
C LEU A 236 -15.82 12.68 2.37
N THR A 237 -16.95 13.08 2.96
CA THR A 237 -18.25 12.51 2.64
C THR A 237 -18.77 13.11 1.34
N TYR A 238 -19.76 12.46 0.73
CA TYR A 238 -20.39 12.99 -0.49
C TYR A 238 -20.94 14.39 -0.26
N ASP A 239 -21.66 14.59 0.85
CA ASP A 239 -22.32 15.84 1.19
C ASP A 239 -21.30 16.95 1.49
N VAL A 240 -20.22 16.63 2.24
CA VAL A 240 -19.12 17.58 2.49
C VAL A 240 -18.39 17.93 1.19
N TRP A 241 -18.14 16.96 0.31
CA TRP A 241 -17.51 17.21 -0.99
C TRP A 241 -18.39 18.11 -1.85
N ALA A 242 -19.69 17.81 -1.97
CA ALA A 242 -20.63 18.58 -2.78
C ALA A 242 -20.79 20.02 -2.25
N ALA A 243 -20.85 20.20 -0.93
CA ALA A 243 -20.92 21.51 -0.30
C ALA A 243 -19.66 22.36 -0.57
N ARG A 244 -18.46 21.77 -0.48
CA ARG A 244 -17.19 22.46 -0.77
C ARG A 244 -17.10 22.98 -2.21
N HIS A 245 -17.67 22.23 -3.16
CA HIS A 245 -17.62 22.55 -4.58
C HIS A 245 -18.88 23.28 -5.09
N GLN A 246 -19.87 23.51 -4.22
CA GLN A 246 -21.20 24.02 -4.61
C GLN A 246 -21.81 23.23 -5.79
N ALA A 247 -21.62 21.90 -5.77
CA ALA A 247 -21.97 21.05 -6.88
C ALA A 247 -23.46 20.65 -6.86
N ASN A 248 -24.10 20.70 -8.03
CA ASN A 248 -25.42 20.06 -8.23
C ASN A 248 -25.27 18.52 -8.27
N ASN A 249 -26.38 17.78 -8.29
CA ASN A 249 -26.38 16.31 -8.23
C ASN A 249 -25.44 15.63 -9.26
N ARG A 250 -25.47 16.08 -10.52
CA ARG A 250 -24.72 15.44 -11.60
C ARG A 250 -23.22 15.68 -11.44
N ASP A 251 -22.85 16.91 -11.14
CA ASP A 251 -21.45 17.30 -10.96
C ASP A 251 -20.87 16.70 -9.67
N ALA A 252 -21.71 16.59 -8.62
CA ALA A 252 -21.35 15.96 -7.36
C ALA A 252 -21.07 14.46 -7.50
N GLU A 253 -21.91 13.73 -8.24
CA GLU A 253 -21.65 12.31 -8.51
C GLU A 253 -20.32 12.12 -9.26
N ALA A 254 -20.15 12.81 -10.39
CA ALA A 254 -18.95 12.64 -11.21
C ALA A 254 -17.67 13.02 -10.47
N GLY A 255 -17.66 14.18 -9.79
CA GLY A 255 -16.49 14.67 -9.07
C GLY A 255 -16.17 13.86 -7.81
N TYR A 256 -17.18 13.42 -7.05
CA TYR A 256 -16.94 12.59 -5.87
C TYR A 256 -16.44 11.18 -6.25
N VAL A 257 -16.95 10.59 -7.34
CA VAL A 257 -16.43 9.30 -7.86
C VAL A 257 -14.96 9.42 -8.25
N GLN A 258 -14.58 10.51 -8.93
CA GLN A 258 -13.17 10.77 -9.27
C GLN A 258 -12.32 10.95 -8.00
N TRP A 259 -12.77 11.75 -7.03
CA TRP A 259 -12.09 11.96 -5.76
C TRP A 259 -11.86 10.63 -5.02
N MET A 260 -12.90 9.80 -4.91
CA MET A 260 -12.86 8.47 -4.28
C MET A 260 -11.89 7.52 -4.98
N GLN A 261 -11.85 7.53 -6.31
CA GLN A 261 -10.93 6.70 -7.09
C GLN A 261 -9.48 7.05 -6.76
N ILE A 262 -9.12 8.34 -6.84
CA ILE A 262 -7.77 8.82 -6.52
C ILE A 262 -7.43 8.55 -5.05
N GLN A 263 -8.36 8.79 -4.14
CA GLN A 263 -8.21 8.53 -2.71
C GLN A 263 -7.79 7.07 -2.47
N ARG A 264 -8.57 6.11 -2.99
CA ARG A 264 -8.33 4.68 -2.82
C ARG A 264 -7.03 4.22 -3.49
N GLN A 265 -6.70 4.76 -4.67
CA GLN A 265 -5.45 4.43 -5.37
C GLN A 265 -4.21 4.89 -4.59
N TYR A 266 -4.23 6.11 -4.04
CA TYR A 266 -3.14 6.61 -3.21
C TYR A 266 -3.01 5.80 -1.92
N MET A 267 -4.12 5.53 -1.23
CA MET A 267 -4.11 4.70 -0.01
C MET A 267 -3.52 3.32 -0.28
N ALA A 268 -4.04 2.60 -1.29
CA ALA A 268 -3.54 1.28 -1.65
C ALA A 268 -2.07 1.29 -2.08
N GLY A 269 -1.64 2.32 -2.81
CA GLY A 269 -0.25 2.53 -3.19
C GLY A 269 0.66 2.66 -1.97
N LEU A 270 0.33 3.54 -1.03
CA LEU A 270 1.08 3.73 0.21
C LEU A 270 1.16 2.44 1.04
N GLU A 271 0.00 1.79 1.26
CA GLU A 271 -0.10 0.54 2.04
C GLU A 271 0.70 -0.60 1.40
N SER A 272 0.77 -0.66 0.07
CA SER A 272 1.56 -1.67 -0.63
C SER A 272 3.05 -1.58 -0.27
N HIS A 273 3.56 -0.35 -0.09
CA HIS A 273 4.91 -0.03 0.38
C HIS A 273 5.06 -0.12 1.91
N GLY A 274 4.03 -0.57 2.63
CA GLY A 274 4.06 -0.66 4.08
C GLY A 274 3.99 0.67 4.82
N ILE A 275 3.56 1.74 4.16
CA ILE A 275 3.20 2.97 4.85
C ILE A 275 1.82 2.77 5.47
N GLU A 276 1.70 3.04 6.76
CA GLU A 276 0.42 3.02 7.45
C GLU A 276 -0.42 4.21 6.98
N VAL A 277 -1.67 3.97 6.56
CA VAL A 277 -2.58 5.05 6.19
C VAL A 277 -3.69 5.16 7.21
N ARG A 278 -3.83 6.36 7.81
CA ARG A 278 -4.86 6.68 8.79
C ARG A 278 -5.89 7.61 8.18
N VAL A 279 -7.13 7.14 8.18
CA VAL A 279 -8.26 7.95 7.79
C VAL A 279 -8.60 8.93 8.91
N VAL A 280 -8.86 10.18 8.53
CA VAL A 280 -9.15 11.28 9.46
C VAL A 280 -10.55 11.81 9.21
N GLU A 281 -11.26 12.16 10.27
CA GLU A 281 -12.50 12.92 10.13
C GLU A 281 -12.24 14.26 9.42
N PRO A 282 -13.12 14.72 8.51
CA PRO A 282 -12.91 15.97 7.78
C PRO A 282 -13.14 17.19 8.68
N LYS A 283 -12.13 17.55 9.49
CA LYS A 283 -12.15 18.70 10.41
C LYS A 283 -11.54 19.96 9.79
N PRO A 284 -11.97 21.16 10.22
CA PRO A 284 -11.28 22.41 9.90
C PRO A 284 -9.82 22.40 10.40
N GLY A 285 -8.90 22.99 9.64
CA GLY A 285 -7.49 23.14 10.02
C GLY A 285 -6.57 22.03 9.53
N LEU A 286 -7.08 20.97 8.90
CA LEU A 286 -6.26 20.01 8.14
C LEU A 286 -5.55 20.66 6.94
N ASP A 287 -6.07 21.80 6.50
CA ASP A 287 -5.55 22.68 5.46
C ASP A 287 -4.73 23.86 5.99
N ALA A 288 -4.47 23.94 7.30
CA ALA A 288 -3.67 25.03 7.90
C ALA A 288 -2.31 25.17 7.21
N ASP A 289 -1.80 26.38 7.01
CA ASP A 289 -0.51 26.61 6.35
C ASP A 289 0.67 25.97 7.11
N ASP A 290 0.59 25.98 8.45
CA ASP A 290 1.57 25.36 9.33
C ASP A 290 1.42 23.82 9.31
N PRO A 291 2.45 23.08 8.83
CA PRO A 291 2.42 21.62 8.77
C PRO A 291 2.27 20.93 10.14
N GLU A 292 2.81 21.51 11.21
CA GLU A 292 2.72 20.93 12.56
C GLU A 292 1.29 21.03 13.09
N VAL A 293 0.62 22.15 12.83
CA VAL A 293 -0.79 22.35 13.19
C VAL A 293 -1.68 21.36 12.43
N ALA A 294 -1.50 21.25 11.12
CA ALA A 294 -2.27 20.32 10.30
C ALA A 294 -2.07 18.86 10.75
N LEU A 295 -0.82 18.46 11.04
CA LEU A 295 -0.51 17.13 11.54
C LEU A 295 -1.13 16.88 12.92
N GLY A 296 -1.05 17.84 13.85
CA GLY A 296 -1.63 17.70 15.18
C GLY A 296 -3.15 17.48 15.14
N ILE A 297 -3.86 18.19 14.25
CA ILE A 297 -5.30 18.01 14.03
C ILE A 297 -5.56 16.62 13.41
N ALA A 298 -4.77 16.22 12.40
CA ALA A 298 -4.92 14.93 11.75
C ALA A 298 -4.75 13.76 12.71
N GLN A 299 -3.76 13.83 13.60
CA GLN A 299 -3.52 12.84 14.65
C GLN A 299 -4.65 12.80 15.68
N ALA A 300 -5.13 13.97 16.12
CA ALA A 300 -6.19 14.07 17.13
C ALA A 300 -7.56 13.56 16.63
N HIS A 301 -7.78 13.57 15.31
CA HIS A 301 -9.04 13.19 14.67
C HIS A 301 -8.92 11.99 13.72
N SER A 302 -7.86 11.19 13.89
CA SER A 302 -7.76 9.89 13.22
C SER A 302 -8.90 8.98 13.68
N LEU A 303 -9.52 8.28 12.73
CA LEU A 303 -10.44 7.20 13.04
C LEU A 303 -9.67 6.05 13.72
N ASP A 304 -10.41 5.20 14.43
CA ASP A 304 -9.87 3.96 14.98
C ASP A 304 -9.26 3.11 13.85
N SER A 305 -8.10 2.48 14.09
CA SER A 305 -7.45 1.60 13.11
C SER A 305 -8.32 0.40 12.74
N GLU A 306 -9.22 -0.01 13.65
CA GLU A 306 -10.18 -1.10 13.42
C GLU A 306 -11.47 -0.63 12.71
N ALA A 307 -11.62 0.67 12.44
CA ALA A 307 -12.80 1.17 11.75
C ALA A 307 -12.78 0.74 10.28
N SER A 308 -13.81 -0.01 9.86
CA SER A 308 -13.96 -0.42 8.46
C SER A 308 -14.92 0.48 7.65
N TRP A 309 -15.64 1.39 8.32
CA TRP A 309 -16.43 2.46 7.70
C TRP A 309 -16.43 3.75 8.53
N PHE A 310 -16.79 4.86 7.88
CA PHE A 310 -17.00 6.17 8.49
C PHE A 310 -18.49 6.55 8.43
N ARG A 311 -19.08 6.99 9.55
CA ARG A 311 -20.51 7.36 9.66
C ARG A 311 -20.69 8.87 9.78
N GLU A 312 -21.43 9.45 8.86
CA GLU A 312 -21.95 10.81 8.92
C GLU A 312 -23.41 10.80 9.38
N THR A 313 -23.70 11.39 10.53
CA THR A 313 -25.09 11.51 11.02
C THR A 313 -25.70 12.83 10.57
N ILE A 314 -26.72 12.77 9.71
CA ILE A 314 -27.38 13.94 9.14
C ILE A 314 -28.48 14.46 10.07
N ALA A 315 -29.31 13.56 10.59
CA ALA A 315 -30.38 13.89 11.51
C ALA A 315 -30.60 12.76 12.51
N ARG A 316 -30.85 13.11 13.77
CA ARG A 316 -31.27 12.15 14.80
C ARG A 316 -32.28 12.82 15.73
N LYS A 317 -33.40 12.14 16.00
CA LYS A 317 -34.41 12.53 16.98
C LYS A 317 -34.42 11.53 18.13
N THR A 318 -34.25 12.01 19.35
CA THR A 318 -34.25 11.17 20.57
C THR A 318 -35.64 10.79 21.04
N ASP A 319 -36.68 11.57 20.69
CA ASP A 319 -38.04 11.41 21.24
C ASP A 319 -39.08 10.97 20.19
N ALA A 320 -38.67 10.22 19.16
CA ALA A 320 -39.51 9.88 18.01
C ALA A 320 -40.24 8.52 18.12
N GLY A 321 -40.18 7.85 19.28
CA GLY A 321 -40.77 6.53 19.51
C GLY A 321 -39.85 5.37 19.10
N PRO A 322 -40.31 4.11 19.20
CA PRO A 322 -39.51 2.94 18.84
C PRO A 322 -39.27 2.89 17.33
N VAL A 323 -38.08 2.43 16.93
CA VAL A 323 -37.74 2.16 15.53
C VAL A 323 -38.52 0.94 15.07
N SER A 324 -39.29 1.07 13.99
CA SER A 324 -40.04 -0.03 13.38
C SER A 324 -39.48 -0.45 12.02
N VAL A 325 -38.79 0.45 11.32
CA VAL A 325 -38.20 0.21 10.00
C VAL A 325 -36.78 0.73 9.97
N VAL A 326 -35.86 -0.08 9.44
CA VAL A 326 -34.48 0.25 9.09
C VAL A 326 -34.33 0.01 7.59
N SER A 327 -34.20 1.09 6.81
CA SER A 327 -33.92 1.01 5.38
C SER A 327 -32.49 1.43 5.11
N LEU A 328 -31.75 0.62 4.35
CA LEU A 328 -30.38 0.87 3.95
C LEU A 328 -30.34 0.98 2.42
N THR A 329 -29.98 2.13 1.88
CA THR A 329 -29.84 2.34 0.43
C THR A 329 -28.38 2.30 0.03
N GLU A 330 -28.03 1.38 -0.86
CA GLU A 330 -26.70 1.31 -1.48
C GLU A 330 -26.54 2.42 -2.52
N GLN A 331 -25.58 3.32 -2.29
CA GLN A 331 -25.17 4.36 -3.22
C GLN A 331 -24.04 3.81 -4.07
N SER A 332 -24.32 3.56 -5.35
CA SER A 332 -23.40 2.87 -6.25
C SER A 332 -23.06 3.68 -7.49
N SER A 333 -21.79 3.64 -7.88
CA SER A 333 -21.32 4.15 -9.17
C SER A 333 -21.00 2.98 -10.10
N PRO A 334 -21.25 3.08 -11.42
CA PRO A 334 -20.84 2.05 -12.38
C PRO A 334 -19.34 1.75 -12.36
N LEU A 335 -18.50 2.72 -11.98
CA LEU A 335 -17.05 2.58 -11.98
C LEU A 335 -16.51 1.93 -10.70
N LEU A 336 -17.06 2.29 -9.54
CA LEU A 336 -16.51 1.92 -8.22
C LEU A 336 -17.38 0.92 -7.45
N GLY A 337 -18.58 0.60 -7.94
CA GLY A 337 -19.56 -0.14 -7.16
C GLY A 337 -20.07 0.69 -5.98
N PRO A 338 -20.34 0.08 -4.82
CA PRO A 338 -20.81 0.79 -3.63
C PRO A 338 -19.78 1.81 -3.11
N ILE A 339 -20.21 3.07 -3.01
CA ILE A 339 -19.40 4.18 -2.48
C ILE A 339 -19.90 4.70 -1.13
N ALA A 340 -21.18 4.50 -0.82
CA ALA A 340 -21.79 4.85 0.45
C ALA A 340 -23.07 4.04 0.68
N TYR A 341 -23.58 4.07 1.91
CA TYR A 341 -24.87 3.52 2.29
C TYR A 341 -25.67 4.58 3.05
N THR A 342 -26.87 4.91 2.57
CA THR A 342 -27.78 5.82 3.28
C THR A 342 -28.71 5.02 4.17
N ALA A 343 -28.59 5.16 5.48
CA ALA A 343 -29.44 4.50 6.46
C ALA A 343 -30.56 5.44 6.91
N LEU A 344 -31.79 4.94 6.88
CA LEU A 344 -33.01 5.62 7.27
C LEU A 344 -33.75 4.80 8.32
N LEU A 345 -33.89 5.35 9.53
CA LEU A 345 -34.64 4.73 10.63
C LEU A 345 -35.95 5.48 10.83
N GLN A 346 -37.05 4.73 10.85
CA GLN A 346 -38.39 5.28 11.00
C GLN A 346 -39.17 4.60 12.12
N ALA A 347 -40.04 5.37 12.77
CA ALA A 347 -41.08 4.85 13.65
C ALA A 347 -42.26 4.28 12.84
N GLU A 348 -43.18 3.58 13.51
CA GLU A 348 -44.32 2.89 12.86
C GLU A 348 -45.22 3.87 12.09
N ASN A 349 -45.32 5.12 12.55
CA ASN A 349 -46.07 6.19 11.91
C ASN A 349 -45.32 6.87 10.74
N GLY A 350 -44.16 6.35 10.33
CA GLY A 350 -43.30 6.90 9.28
C GLY A 350 -42.40 8.07 9.71
N THR A 351 -42.42 8.45 10.99
CA THR A 351 -41.58 9.55 11.49
C THR A 351 -40.10 9.19 11.38
N LEU A 352 -39.31 10.06 10.74
CA LEU A 352 -37.85 9.97 10.71
C LEU A 352 -37.28 10.03 12.14
N ILE A 353 -36.57 8.97 12.53
CA ILE A 353 -35.82 8.87 13.79
C ILE A 353 -34.34 9.21 13.52
N GLU A 354 -33.73 8.59 12.52
CA GLU A 354 -32.31 8.81 12.19
C GLU A 354 -32.09 8.73 10.68
N LEU A 355 -31.27 9.65 10.16
CA LEU A 355 -30.72 9.62 8.81
C LEU A 355 -29.20 9.72 8.92
N SER A 356 -28.49 8.76 8.34
CA SER A 356 -27.03 8.75 8.30
C SER A 356 -26.49 8.21 6.98
N HIS A 357 -25.26 8.60 6.64
CA HIS A 357 -24.51 8.09 5.51
C HIS A 357 -23.27 7.36 6.01
N ASP A 358 -23.13 6.11 5.64
CA ASP A 358 -21.99 5.28 6.00
C ASP A 358 -21.11 5.04 4.78
N TYR A 359 -19.81 5.28 4.94
CA TYR A 359 -18.82 5.22 3.87
C TYR A 359 -17.82 4.10 4.15
N PRO A 360 -17.81 3.02 3.36
CA PRO A 360 -16.79 1.97 3.48
C PRO A 360 -15.40 2.56 3.19
N ILE A 361 -14.51 2.49 4.19
CA ILE A 361 -13.13 3.00 4.09
C ILE A 361 -12.10 1.89 3.86
N GLN A 362 -12.51 0.63 4.02
CA GLN A 362 -11.72 -0.57 3.72
C GLN A 362 -12.53 -1.55 2.85
N GLU A 363 -11.86 -2.54 2.26
CA GLU A 363 -12.50 -3.55 1.41
C GLU A 363 -13.56 -4.38 2.17
N SER A 364 -13.29 -4.75 3.43
CA SER A 364 -14.27 -5.48 4.26
C SER A 364 -15.45 -4.61 4.70
N GLY A 365 -15.30 -3.29 4.66
CA GLY A 365 -16.23 -2.32 5.24
C GLY A 365 -17.65 -2.44 4.72
N ILE A 366 -17.86 -2.83 3.46
CA ILE A 366 -19.19 -3.07 2.91
C ILE A 366 -19.92 -4.19 3.67
N ARG A 367 -19.22 -5.31 3.89
CA ARG A 367 -19.81 -6.49 4.56
C ARG A 367 -20.06 -6.20 6.03
N ASP A 368 -19.08 -5.60 6.68
CA ASP A 368 -19.13 -5.29 8.12
C ASP A 368 -20.29 -4.31 8.41
N LEU A 369 -20.43 -3.27 7.58
CA LEU A 369 -21.50 -2.28 7.66
C LEU A 369 -22.88 -2.91 7.44
N GLN A 370 -23.05 -3.75 6.43
CA GLN A 370 -24.34 -4.41 6.17
C GLN A 370 -24.74 -5.32 7.34
N ALA A 371 -23.78 -6.06 7.92
CA ALA A 371 -23.99 -6.90 9.08
C ALA A 371 -24.32 -6.09 10.35
N ASP A 372 -23.66 -4.94 10.56
CA ASP A 372 -23.96 -4.02 11.67
C ASP A 372 -25.42 -3.54 11.61
N TRP A 373 -25.88 -3.09 10.44
CA TRP A 373 -27.26 -2.63 10.28
C TRP A 373 -28.30 -3.73 10.42
N GLU A 374 -28.04 -4.92 9.88
CA GLU A 374 -28.94 -6.06 10.05
C GLU A 374 -29.05 -6.47 11.52
N ALA A 375 -27.92 -6.55 12.24
CA ALA A 375 -27.90 -6.83 13.67
C ALA A 375 -28.60 -5.73 14.49
N ARG A 376 -28.40 -4.46 14.14
CA ARG A 376 -29.08 -3.32 14.78
C ARG A 376 -30.59 -3.37 14.56
N ALA A 377 -31.06 -3.69 13.35
CA ALA A 377 -32.49 -3.85 13.07
C ALA A 377 -33.09 -5.01 13.90
N GLN A 378 -32.39 -6.14 13.98
CA GLN A 378 -32.81 -7.29 14.78
C GLN A 378 -32.91 -6.94 16.27
N ALA A 379 -31.91 -6.23 16.82
CA ALA A 379 -31.90 -5.80 18.21
C ALA A 379 -33.05 -4.83 18.55
N LEU A 380 -33.48 -4.04 17.57
CA LEU A 380 -34.60 -3.10 17.70
C LEU A 380 -35.97 -3.76 17.44
N GLY A 381 -35.99 -5.00 16.94
CA GLY A 381 -37.23 -5.65 16.48
C GLY A 381 -37.85 -4.95 15.26
N ALA A 382 -37.04 -4.23 14.47
CA ALA A 382 -37.46 -3.47 13.31
C ALA A 382 -37.35 -4.32 12.03
N THR A 383 -38.19 -4.01 11.04
CA THR A 383 -38.07 -4.59 9.69
C THR A 383 -36.85 -3.99 8.99
N TYR A 384 -36.00 -4.85 8.42
CA TYR A 384 -34.80 -4.44 7.67
C TYR A 384 -35.04 -4.51 6.16
N HIS A 385 -34.70 -3.44 5.45
CA HIS A 385 -34.74 -3.37 3.99
C HIS A 385 -33.38 -2.92 3.46
N LEU A 386 -32.85 -3.63 2.46
CA LEU A 386 -31.65 -3.25 1.72
C LEU A 386 -32.03 -2.93 0.26
N GLU A 387 -31.95 -1.66 -0.10
CA GLU A 387 -32.27 -1.13 -1.42
C GLU A 387 -31.00 -1.00 -2.26
N ARG A 388 -31.03 -1.48 -3.52
CA ARG A 388 -29.90 -1.45 -4.45
C ARG A 388 -30.31 -0.85 -5.79
N PRO A 389 -30.52 0.48 -5.87
CA PRO A 389 -30.93 1.13 -7.11
C PRO A 389 -29.86 1.07 -8.21
N GLY A 390 -28.60 0.76 -7.86
CA GLY A 390 -27.48 0.66 -8.80
C GLY A 390 -26.94 2.01 -9.29
N VAL A 391 -27.40 3.10 -8.67
CA VAL A 391 -27.00 4.48 -8.96
C VAL A 391 -26.86 5.26 -7.65
N VAL A 392 -26.22 6.43 -7.70
CA VAL A 392 -26.24 7.38 -6.59
C VAL A 392 -27.56 8.13 -6.57
N THR A 393 -28.21 8.18 -5.43
CA THR A 393 -29.48 8.88 -5.21
C THR A 393 -29.19 10.13 -4.39
N ALA A 394 -29.17 11.30 -5.05
CA ALA A 394 -28.88 12.59 -4.41
C ALA A 394 -29.90 13.66 -4.82
N SER A 395 -30.07 14.69 -3.97
CA SER A 395 -30.94 15.85 -4.24
C SER A 395 -30.40 17.12 -3.60
N GLY A 396 -30.82 18.28 -4.10
CA GLY A 396 -30.46 19.60 -3.55
C GLY A 396 -29.37 20.33 -4.33
N GLU A 397 -29.09 21.55 -3.88
CA GLU A 397 -27.98 22.39 -4.37
C GLU A 397 -27.42 23.18 -3.17
N PRO A 398 -26.28 22.77 -2.58
CA PRO A 398 -25.43 21.64 -2.99
C PRO A 398 -26.12 20.28 -2.82
N ALA A 399 -25.69 19.29 -3.62
CA ALA A 399 -26.23 17.94 -3.59
C ALA A 399 -25.99 17.25 -2.24
N SER A 400 -26.97 16.45 -1.80
CA SER A 400 -26.90 15.62 -0.59
C SER A 400 -27.51 14.25 -0.87
N LEU A 401 -26.89 13.19 -0.35
CA LEU A 401 -27.37 11.82 -0.51
C LEU A 401 -28.76 11.65 0.08
N GLN A 402 -29.60 10.89 -0.62
CA GLN A 402 -30.97 10.59 -0.22
C GLN A 402 -31.17 9.09 -0.06
N PRO A 403 -32.12 8.64 0.77
CA PRO A 403 -32.58 7.26 0.74
C PRO A 403 -33.40 7.00 -0.52
N TRP A 404 -33.37 5.77 -1.02
CA TRP A 404 -34.29 5.30 -2.05
C TRP A 404 -35.63 4.94 -1.40
N LEU A 405 -36.70 5.61 -1.82
CA LEU A 405 -38.03 5.51 -1.19
C LEU A 405 -39.10 4.91 -2.11
N GLU A 406 -38.75 4.17 -3.17
CA GLU A 406 -39.76 3.43 -3.93
C GLU A 406 -40.32 2.24 -3.12
N PHE A 407 -41.20 2.53 -2.15
CA PHE A 407 -42.18 1.57 -1.65
C PHE A 407 -43.21 1.30 -2.76
N GLY A 408 -42.82 0.48 -3.75
CA GLY A 408 -43.70 -0.07 -4.78
C GLY A 408 -44.57 -1.24 -4.30
N GLY A 409 -44.68 -1.46 -2.98
CA GLY A 409 -45.66 -2.36 -2.38
C GLY A 409 -46.95 -1.61 -2.11
N ARG A 410 -48.00 -1.87 -2.89
CA ARG A 410 -49.36 -1.39 -2.61
C ARG A 410 -49.77 -1.78 -1.19
N ALA A 411 -50.30 -0.81 -0.44
CA ALA A 411 -51.16 -1.07 0.72
C ALA A 411 -52.42 -1.84 0.32
#